data_AF-A0A939GFF2-F1
#
_entry.id   AF-A0A939GFF2-F1
#
_cell.length_a   1.000
_cell.length_b   1.000
_cell.length_c   1.000
_cell.angle_alpha   90.00
_cell.angle_beta   90.00
_cell.angle_gamma   90.00
#
_symmetry.space_group_name_H-M   'P 1'
#
loop_
_entity.id
_entity.type
_entity.pdbx_description
1 polymer ?
#
loop_
_entity_poly.entity_id
_entity_poly.type
_entity_poly.pdbx_seq_one_letter_code
_entity_poly.pdbx_strand_id
1 'polypeptide(L)'
;MAKHPANRNVSAEHIKRQNQGISVEQRSVFLGPLPHPDILARYEEIQPGLANRIVLMSETEGMHRRETDKTIVRRQFGQARLGTILGFTTTVIVSALSAYCVYMGNSTAAATIACGVLASLAFVFVRGQRAKNDKESE
;
A
#
# COMPACT_ATOMS: atom_id res chain seq x y z
N MET A 1 -58.55 38.08 -45.51
CA MET A 1 -57.23 37.82 -44.89
C MET A 1 -57.44 37.49 -43.42
N ALA A 2 -56.72 36.49 -42.92
CA ALA A 2 -57.09 35.63 -41.79
C ALA A 2 -56.38 36.00 -40.48
N LYS A 3 -57.05 35.66 -39.35
CA LYS A 3 -56.54 35.19 -38.04
C LYS A 3 -55.48 36.02 -37.29
N HIS A 4 -55.78 36.46 -36.06
CA HIS A 4 -55.48 35.73 -34.80
C HIS A 4 -55.18 36.69 -33.62
N PRO A 5 -55.87 36.56 -32.47
CA PRO A 5 -55.47 37.19 -31.20
C PRO A 5 -54.51 36.28 -30.41
N ALA A 6 -53.29 36.74 -30.13
CA ALA A 6 -52.29 36.00 -29.36
C ALA A 6 -52.45 36.23 -27.84
N ASN A 7 -53.29 35.37 -27.26
CA ASN A 7 -53.22 34.71 -25.95
C ASN A 7 -52.21 35.25 -24.89
N ARG A 8 -52.76 35.89 -23.84
CA ARG A 8 -52.05 36.41 -22.66
C ARG A 8 -52.08 35.45 -21.45
N ASN A 9 -52.32 34.16 -21.66
CA ASN A 9 -52.66 33.22 -20.58
C ASN A 9 -51.59 32.15 -20.30
N VAL A 10 -50.38 32.27 -20.85
CA VAL A 10 -49.37 31.19 -20.76
C VAL A 10 -48.53 31.25 -19.46
N SER A 11 -48.58 32.34 -18.69
CA SER A 11 -47.72 32.48 -17.48
C SER A 11 -48.28 31.91 -16.18
N ALA A 12 -49.56 31.49 -16.10
CA ALA A 12 -50.17 31.08 -14.83
C ALA A 12 -50.10 29.57 -14.53
N GLU A 13 -49.83 28.71 -15.50
CA GLU A 13 -49.78 27.25 -15.28
C GLU A 13 -48.40 26.71 -14.84
N HIS A 14 -47.33 27.50 -14.96
CA HIS A 14 -45.97 27.01 -14.70
C HIS A 14 -45.59 26.94 -13.20
N ILE A 15 -46.39 27.48 -12.29
CA ILE A 15 -46.13 27.46 -10.84
C ILE A 15 -47.00 26.40 -10.15
N LYS A 16 -46.98 25.15 -10.61
CA LYS A 16 -47.62 24.05 -9.86
C LYS A 16 -47.02 22.65 -10.05
N ARG A 17 -45.81 22.54 -10.60
CA ARG A 17 -45.16 21.25 -10.90
C ARG A 17 -43.74 21.08 -10.33
N GLN A 18 -43.45 21.64 -9.16
CA GLN A 18 -42.23 21.32 -8.41
C GLN A 18 -42.56 21.01 -6.95
N ASN A 19 -43.24 19.88 -6.74
CA ASN A 19 -43.11 19.16 -5.48
C ASN A 19 -42.71 17.72 -5.84
N GLN A 20 -41.51 17.59 -6.40
CA GLN A 20 -40.87 16.28 -6.57
C GLN A 20 -40.50 15.81 -5.18
N GLY A 21 -41.19 14.77 -4.70
CA GLY A 21 -40.90 14.11 -3.44
C GLY A 21 -39.44 13.69 -3.39
N ILE A 22 -38.73 14.18 -2.38
CA ILE A 22 -37.36 13.76 -2.09
C ILE A 22 -37.47 12.34 -1.50
N SER A 23 -37.27 11.31 -2.33
CA SER A 23 -37.05 9.95 -1.86
C SER A 23 -35.67 9.87 -1.23
N VAL A 24 -35.59 9.95 0.09
CA VAL A 24 -34.35 9.76 0.84
C VAL A 24 -34.05 8.26 0.88
N GLU A 25 -33.18 7.79 -0.03
CA GLU A 25 -32.63 6.43 0.04
C GLU A 25 -31.55 6.41 1.12
N GLN A 26 -31.88 5.89 2.31
CA GLN A 26 -30.93 5.73 3.39
C GLN A 26 -29.99 4.55 3.09
N ARG A 27 -28.90 4.82 2.37
CA ARG A 27 -27.85 3.83 2.10
C ARG A 27 -26.87 3.79 3.27
N SER A 28 -27.04 2.84 4.20
CA SER A 28 -26.06 2.58 5.25
C SER A 28 -24.85 1.87 4.65
N VAL A 29 -23.73 2.58 4.50
CA VAL A 29 -22.45 1.98 4.12
C VAL A 29 -21.72 1.61 5.41
N PHE A 30 -21.71 0.33 5.74
CA PHE A 30 -20.93 -0.16 6.89
C PHE A 30 -19.55 -0.60 6.40
N LEU A 31 -18.51 0.07 6.88
CA LEU A 31 -17.11 -0.32 6.63
C LEU A 31 -16.62 -1.19 7.78
N GLY A 32 -16.64 -2.48 7.55
CA GLY A 32 -16.09 -3.49 8.43
C GLY A 32 -16.10 -4.84 7.72
N PRO A 33 -15.29 -5.81 8.18
CA PRO A 33 -15.28 -7.15 7.61
C PRO A 33 -16.59 -7.92 7.85
N LEU A 34 -17.50 -7.37 8.66
CA LEU A 34 -18.78 -7.97 9.02
C LEU A 34 -19.95 -7.10 8.53
N PRO A 35 -21.04 -7.72 8.05
CA PRO A 35 -22.26 -6.98 7.71
C PRO A 35 -22.89 -6.36 8.96
N HIS A 36 -23.77 -5.38 8.76
CA HIS A 36 -24.54 -4.78 9.86
C HIS A 36 -25.31 -5.87 10.64
N PRO A 37 -25.41 -5.78 11.98
CA PRO A 37 -26.11 -6.78 12.79
C PRO A 37 -27.54 -7.07 12.32
N ASP A 38 -28.28 -6.04 11.88
CA ASP A 38 -29.64 -6.24 11.32
C ASP A 38 -29.66 -7.08 10.03
N ILE A 39 -28.59 -6.99 9.22
CA ILE A 39 -28.44 -7.79 8.00
C ILE A 39 -28.04 -9.23 8.37
N LEU A 40 -27.15 -9.40 9.35
CA LEU A 40 -26.80 -10.72 9.89
C LEU A 40 -28.02 -11.44 10.48
N ALA A 41 -28.89 -10.72 11.21
CA ALA A 41 -30.14 -11.26 11.74
C ALA A 41 -31.07 -11.76 10.62
N ARG A 42 -31.23 -10.97 9.55
CA ARG A 42 -32.00 -11.40 8.36
C ARG A 42 -31.39 -12.62 7.67
N TYR A 43 -30.07 -12.74 7.64
CA TYR A 43 -29.41 -13.92 7.08
C TYR A 43 -29.68 -15.18 7.90
N GLU A 44 -29.75 -15.05 9.22
CA GLU A 44 -30.12 -16.15 10.13
C GLU A 44 -31.59 -16.57 9.96
N GLU A 45 -32.48 -15.60 9.72
CA GLU A 45 -33.90 -15.85 9.41
C GLU A 45 -34.10 -16.58 8.08
N ILE A 46 -33.28 -16.27 7.06
CA ILE A 46 -33.34 -16.94 5.74
C ILE A 46 -32.88 -18.39 5.86
N GLN A 47 -31.76 -18.61 6.55
CA GLN A 47 -31.22 -19.93 6.78
C GLN A 47 -30.50 -19.96 8.15
N PRO A 48 -30.99 -20.77 9.10
CA PRO A 48 -30.34 -20.93 10.39
C PRO A 48 -28.88 -21.39 10.21
N GLY A 49 -27.96 -20.72 10.91
CA GLY A 49 -26.52 -20.94 10.87
C GLY A 49 -25.76 -20.14 9.80
N LEU A 50 -26.46 -19.39 8.92
CA LEU A 50 -25.81 -18.62 7.86
C LEU A 50 -25.06 -17.41 8.43
N ALA A 51 -25.60 -16.73 9.45
CA ALA A 51 -24.89 -15.63 10.10
C ALA A 51 -23.57 -16.10 10.72
N ASN A 52 -23.57 -17.27 11.37
CA ASN A 52 -22.36 -17.87 11.94
C ASN A 52 -21.32 -18.18 10.86
N ARG A 53 -21.73 -18.72 9.70
CA ARG A 53 -20.81 -18.97 8.57
C ARG A 53 -20.19 -17.68 8.02
N ILE A 54 -20.94 -16.59 7.95
CA ILE A 54 -20.42 -15.27 7.53
C ILE A 54 -19.39 -14.77 8.54
N VAL A 55 -19.71 -14.82 9.83
CA VAL A 55 -18.80 -14.38 10.89
C VAL A 55 -17.51 -15.20 10.87
N LEU A 56 -17.61 -16.53 10.79
CA LEU A 56 -16.48 -17.44 10.71
C LEU A 56 -15.61 -17.17 9.47
N MET A 57 -16.23 -16.89 8.32
CA MET A 57 -15.51 -16.52 7.10
C MET A 57 -14.70 -15.23 7.29
N SER A 58 -15.31 -14.20 7.89
CA SER A 58 -14.63 -12.93 8.18
C SER A 58 -13.51 -13.08 9.22
N GLU A 59 -13.68 -13.94 10.23
CA GLU A 59 -12.63 -14.27 11.20
C GLU A 59 -11.45 -15.00 10.54
N THR A 60 -11.75 -15.99 9.69
CA THR A 60 -10.75 -16.76 8.95
C THR A 60 -9.93 -15.86 8.03
N GLU A 61 -10.59 -14.96 7.30
CA GLU A 61 -9.93 -13.96 6.45
C GLU A 61 -9.06 -13.01 7.27
N GLY A 62 -9.55 -12.57 8.43
CA GLY A 62 -8.79 -11.76 9.38
C GLY A 62 -7.56 -12.48 9.94
N MET A 63 -7.66 -13.78 10.23
CA MET A 63 -6.53 -14.61 10.65
C MET A 63 -5.50 -14.78 9.54
N HIS A 64 -5.94 -15.09 8.32
CA HIS A 64 -5.07 -15.24 7.16
C HIS A 64 -4.30 -13.96 6.84
N ARG A 65 -4.98 -12.81 6.92
CA ARG A 65 -4.33 -11.49 6.76
C ARG A 65 -3.27 -11.25 7.82
N ARG A 66 -3.59 -11.51 9.10
CA ARG A 66 -2.61 -11.37 10.21
C ARG A 66 -1.42 -12.31 10.05
N GLU A 67 -1.62 -13.52 9.55
CA GLU A 67 -0.54 -14.47 9.29
C GLU A 67 0.36 -14.01 8.13
N THR A 68 -0.26 -13.50 7.07
CA THR A 68 0.46 -12.92 5.93
C THR A 68 1.26 -11.69 6.36
N ASP A 69 0.65 -10.78 7.14
CA ASP A 69 1.32 -9.61 7.71
C ASP A 69 2.52 -10.02 8.57
N LYS A 70 2.36 -11.00 9.46
CA LYS A 70 3.46 -11.55 10.28
C LYS A 70 4.57 -12.14 9.42
N THR A 71 4.23 -12.84 8.34
CA THR A 71 5.19 -13.46 7.43
C THR A 71 5.96 -12.42 6.64
N ILE A 72 5.28 -11.39 6.13
CA ILE A 72 5.90 -10.26 5.43
C ILE A 72 6.88 -9.55 6.36
N VAL A 73 6.44 -9.20 7.58
CA VAL A 73 7.30 -8.53 8.58
C VAL A 73 8.52 -9.39 8.92
N ARG A 74 8.33 -10.69 9.17
CA ARG A 74 9.44 -11.62 9.46
C ARG A 74 10.41 -11.73 8.28
N ARG A 75 9.91 -11.81 7.04
CA ARG A 75 10.75 -11.88 5.84
C ARG A 75 11.51 -10.58 5.59
N GLN A 76 10.90 -9.42 5.84
CA GLN A 76 11.57 -8.12 5.76
C GLN A 76 12.76 -8.05 6.72
N PHE A 77 12.58 -8.46 7.98
CA PHE A 77 13.69 -8.51 8.94
C PHE A 77 14.76 -9.55 8.59
N GLY A 78 14.35 -10.71 8.08
CA GLY A 78 15.28 -11.75 7.64
C GLY A 78 16.19 -11.30 6.50
N GLN A 79 15.63 -10.66 5.47
CA GLN A 79 16.40 -10.16 4.33
C GLN A 79 17.35 -9.03 4.72
N ALA A 80 16.90 -8.09 5.56
CA ALA A 80 17.76 -7.02 6.07
C ALA A 80 18.94 -7.59 6.87
N ARG A 81 18.68 -8.54 7.76
CA ARG A 81 19.71 -9.16 8.61
C ARG A 81 20.75 -9.94 7.81
N LEU A 82 20.32 -10.69 6.79
CA LEU A 82 21.24 -11.40 5.90
C LEU A 82 22.12 -10.42 5.10
N GLY A 83 21.53 -9.33 4.59
CA GLY A 83 22.28 -8.28 3.89
C GLY A 83 23.36 -7.64 4.78
N THR A 84 23.02 -7.31 6.02
CA THR A 84 23.99 -6.74 6.98
C THR A 84 25.10 -7.72 7.33
N ILE A 85 24.79 -9.01 7.55
CA ILE A 85 25.80 -10.02 7.87
C ILE A 85 26.77 -10.22 6.70
N LEU A 86 26.25 -10.35 5.46
CA LEU A 86 27.10 -10.49 4.27
C LEU A 86 27.92 -9.24 3.97
N GLY A 87 27.36 -8.05 4.20
CA GLY A 87 28.11 -6.79 4.10
C GLY A 87 29.22 -6.68 5.14
N PHE A 88 28.96 -7.09 6.38
CA PHE A 88 29.96 -7.11 7.44
C PHE A 88 31.09 -8.09 7.13
N THR A 89 30.78 -9.32 6.71
CA THR A 89 31.80 -10.33 6.41
C THR A 89 32.69 -9.92 5.24
N THR A 90 32.11 -9.38 4.16
CA THR A 90 32.89 -8.88 3.00
C THR A 90 33.81 -7.72 3.40
N THR A 91 33.33 -6.78 4.22
CA THR A 91 34.14 -5.67 4.73
C THR A 91 35.33 -6.18 5.56
N VAL A 92 35.10 -7.11 6.49
CA VAL A 92 36.16 -7.69 7.33
C VAL A 92 37.22 -8.41 6.49
N ILE A 93 36.80 -9.20 5.48
CA ILE A 93 37.72 -9.91 4.58
C ILE A 93 38.60 -8.92 3.80
N VAL A 94 38.00 -7.89 3.21
CA VAL A 94 38.72 -6.87 2.42
C VAL A 94 39.70 -6.10 3.31
N SER A 95 39.28 -5.71 4.51
CA SER A 95 40.16 -5.03 5.48
C SER A 95 41.35 -5.90 5.89
N ALA A 96 41.14 -7.20 6.15
CA ALA A 96 42.22 -8.13 6.51
C ALA A 96 43.21 -8.34 5.36
N LEU A 97 42.71 -8.53 4.12
CA LEU A 97 43.54 -8.65 2.91
C LEU A 97 44.36 -7.38 2.68
N SER A 98 43.75 -6.20 2.83
CA SER A 98 44.44 -4.92 2.69
C SER A 98 45.57 -4.77 3.72
N ALA A 99 45.31 -5.08 5.00
CA ALA A 99 46.32 -5.04 6.05
C ALA A 99 47.48 -6.03 5.78
N TYR A 100 47.17 -7.23 5.28
CA TYR A 100 48.16 -8.23 4.91
C TYR A 100 49.06 -7.76 3.75
N CYS A 101 48.49 -7.11 2.73
CA CYS A 101 49.27 -6.53 1.63
C CYS A 101 50.20 -5.40 2.08
N VAL A 102 49.77 -4.56 3.03
CA VAL A 102 50.62 -3.52 3.63
C VAL A 102 51.79 -4.16 4.38
N TYR A 103 51.54 -5.24 5.11
CA TYR A 103 52.58 -5.97 5.85
C TYR A 103 53.68 -6.56 4.94
N MET A 104 53.32 -6.99 3.73
CA MET A 104 54.30 -7.45 2.72
C MET A 104 55.11 -6.32 2.05
N GLY A 105 54.91 -5.05 2.43
CA GLY A 105 55.68 -3.91 1.93
C GLY A 105 55.29 -3.39 0.54
N ASN A 106 54.20 -3.91 -0.05
CA ASN A 106 53.69 -3.47 -1.36
C ASN A 106 52.71 -2.30 -1.22
N SER A 107 53.23 -1.11 -0.89
CA SER A 107 52.43 0.10 -0.64
C SER A 107 51.56 0.55 -1.82
N THR A 108 52.02 0.34 -3.06
CA THR A 108 51.24 0.64 -4.27
C THR A 108 50.03 -0.25 -4.43
N ALA A 109 50.14 -1.54 -4.11
CA ALA A 109 49.01 -2.47 -4.14
C ALA A 109 47.99 -2.13 -3.03
N ALA A 110 48.45 -1.76 -1.84
CA ALA A 110 47.58 -1.31 -0.77
C ALA A 110 46.82 -0.02 -1.13
N ALA A 111 47.49 0.94 -1.78
CA ALA A 111 46.89 2.20 -2.20
C ALA A 111 45.80 2.01 -3.26
N THR A 112 46.01 1.16 -4.28
CA THR A 112 45.00 0.91 -5.31
C THR A 112 43.77 0.20 -4.76
N ILE A 113 43.96 -0.75 -3.83
CA ILE A 113 42.86 -1.42 -3.13
C ILE A 113 42.06 -0.40 -2.29
N ALA A 114 42.73 0.45 -1.51
CA ALA A 114 42.07 1.45 -0.68
C ALA A 114 41.25 2.45 -1.52
N CYS A 115 41.82 2.97 -2.61
CA CYS A 115 41.10 3.82 -3.55
C CYS A 115 39.90 3.12 -4.19
N GLY A 116 40.05 1.84 -4.57
CA GLY A 116 38.96 1.04 -5.14
C GLY A 116 37.79 0.85 -4.17
N VAL A 117 38.06 0.60 -2.89
CA VAL A 117 37.03 0.46 -1.85
C VAL A 117 36.27 1.77 -1.65
N LEU A 118 36.98 2.90 -1.55
CA LEU A 118 36.35 4.22 -1.39
C LEU A 118 35.48 4.58 -2.61
N ALA A 119 35.99 4.36 -3.82
CA ALA A 119 35.24 4.62 -5.05
C ALA A 119 33.98 3.74 -5.15
N SER A 120 34.08 2.46 -4.78
CA SER A 120 32.94 1.54 -4.75
C SER A 120 31.86 1.98 -3.75
N LEU A 121 32.25 2.37 -2.54
CA LEU A 121 31.31 2.90 -1.53
C LEU A 121 30.61 4.17 -2.02
N ALA A 122 31.35 5.11 -2.60
CA ALA A 122 30.79 6.33 -3.18
C ALA A 122 29.80 6.00 -4.31
N PHE A 123 30.14 5.07 -5.21
CA PHE A 123 29.26 4.63 -6.30
C PHE A 123 27.95 4.01 -5.78
N VAL A 124 28.03 3.12 -4.79
CA VAL A 124 26.84 2.52 -4.16
C VAL A 124 25.96 3.59 -3.50
N PHE A 125 26.57 4.56 -2.83
CA PHE A 125 25.83 5.65 -2.17
C PHE A 125 25.09 6.54 -3.18
N VAL A 126 25.76 6.93 -4.28
CA VAL A 126 25.16 7.72 -5.36
C VAL A 126 24.01 6.94 -6.03
N ARG A 127 24.18 5.65 -6.29
CA ARG A 127 23.13 4.81 -6.89
C ARG A 127 21.93 4.65 -5.95
N GLY A 128 22.17 4.50 -4.65
CA GLY A 128 21.13 4.44 -3.64
C GLY A 128 20.32 5.74 -3.56
N GLN A 129 20.97 6.90 -3.73
CA GLN A 129 20.31 8.20 -3.70
C GLN A 129 19.40 8.42 -4.91
N ARG A 130 19.80 7.98 -6.11
CA ARG A 130 18.94 8.03 -7.32
C ARG A 130 17.69 7.18 -7.18
N ALA A 131 17.82 5.95 -6.71
CA ALA A 131 16.69 5.04 -6.51
C ALA A 131 15.67 5.52 -5.46
N LYS A 132 16.09 6.40 -4.54
CA LYS A 132 15.18 7.06 -3.59
C LYS A 132 14.39 8.18 -4.27
N ASN A 133 15.06 9.00 -5.08
CA ASN A 133 14.44 10.12 -5.77
C ASN A 133 13.40 9.67 -6.80
N ASP A 134 13.66 8.57 -7.52
CA ASP A 134 12.73 8.05 -8.54
C ASP A 134 11.39 7.61 -7.93
N LYS A 135 11.41 7.11 -6.68
CA LYS A 135 10.20 6.69 -5.95
C LYS A 135 9.41 7.84 -5.33
N GLU A 136 10.00 9.02 -5.24
CA GLU A 136 9.35 10.23 -4.71
C GLU A 136 8.73 11.06 -5.83
N SER A 137 9.10 10.79 -7.10
CA SER A 137 8.55 11.42 -8.30
C SER A 137 7.42 10.63 -8.98
N GLU A 138 7.02 9.48 -8.44
CA GLU A 138 5.93 8.61 -8.93
C GLU A 138 4.75 8.61 -7.95
#